data_AF-A0A8I3P4F1-F1
#
_entry.id   AF-A0A8I3P4F1-F1
#
_cell.length_a   1.000
_cell.length_b   1.000
_cell.length_c   1.000
_cell.angle_alpha   90.00
_cell.angle_beta   90.00
_cell.angle_gamma   90.00
#
_symmetry.space_group_name_H-M   'P 1'
#
loop_
_entity.id
_entity.type
_entity.pdbx_description
1 polymer ?
#
loop_
_entity_poly.entity_id
_entity_poly.type
_entity_poly.pdbx_seq_one_letter_code
_entity_poly.pdbx_strand_id
1 'polypeptide(L)'
;MLPQAIYTYNAIPIKIPWTFFPELKQIILRFVWNQTDPGAAGEHVNSGPEEAHAGFKRFQEDPPVGVSGMPSVNNIMQWNAIIFGPKGTPFEDGTFKLVIEFSEEYPNKPLTVGFLSKMFHPNDILQN
;
A
#
# COMPACT_ATOMS: atom_id res chain seq x y z
N MET A 1 16.43 1.46 6.60
CA MET A 1 15.10 1.96 7.02
C MET A 1 14.14 1.65 5.89
N LEU A 2 12.93 1.14 6.17
CA LEU A 2 11.93 0.91 5.12
C LEU A 2 11.62 2.26 4.43
N PRO A 3 11.44 2.29 3.10
CA PRO A 3 10.92 3.48 2.44
C PRO A 3 9.58 3.83 3.08
N GLN A 4 9.44 5.09 3.47
CA GLN A 4 8.19 5.58 4.04
C GLN A 4 7.10 5.47 2.97
N ALA A 5 5.85 5.29 3.37
CA ALA A 5 4.71 5.43 2.47
C ALA A 5 3.88 6.60 2.97
N ILE A 6 3.43 7.45 2.06
CA ILE A 6 2.53 8.55 2.40
C ILE A 6 1.11 8.06 2.19
N TYR A 7 0.33 7.98 3.26
CA TYR A 7 -1.08 7.57 3.18
C TYR A 7 -1.96 8.79 2.97
N THR A 8 -2.89 8.72 2.03
CA THR A 8 -3.83 9.82 1.74
C THR A 8 -5.28 9.34 1.66
N TYR A 9 -6.22 10.24 1.95
CA TYR A 9 -7.64 10.09 1.65
C TYR A 9 -8.15 11.40 1.07
N ASN A 10 -8.84 11.36 -0.08
CA ASN A 10 -9.18 12.56 -0.86
C ASN A 10 -7.97 13.50 -1.08
N ALA A 11 -6.79 12.93 -1.39
CA ALA A 11 -5.51 13.62 -1.53
C ALA A 11 -4.95 14.32 -0.27
N ILE A 12 -5.63 14.22 0.88
CA ILE A 12 -5.14 14.76 2.14
C ILE A 12 -4.28 13.68 2.83
N PRO A 13 -3.04 13.98 3.24
CA PRO A 13 -2.24 13.06 4.04
C PRO A 13 -2.97 12.72 5.35
N ILE A 14 -3.10 11.42 5.62
CA ILE A 14 -3.74 10.92 6.83
C ILE A 14 -2.75 10.14 7.69
N LYS A 15 -2.94 10.22 9.01
CA LYS A 15 -2.34 9.25 9.91
C LYS A 15 -3.23 8.01 9.89
N ILE A 16 -2.61 6.84 9.78
CA ILE A 16 -3.33 5.58 9.93
C ILE A 16 -3.45 5.27 11.42
N PRO A 17 -4.64 4.89 11.94
CA PRO A 17 -4.80 4.48 13.33
C PRO A 17 -3.87 3.31 13.64
N TRP A 18 -3.23 3.32 14.81
CA TRP A 18 -2.31 2.25 15.23
C TRP A 18 -2.98 0.87 15.31
N THR A 19 -4.30 0.78 15.46
CA THR A 19 -5.07 -0.47 15.43
C THR A 19 -5.38 -0.99 14.03
N PHE A 20 -5.24 -0.14 13.01
CA PHE A 20 -5.29 -0.54 11.60
C PHE A 20 -3.88 -0.82 11.07
N PHE A 21 -2.87 -0.18 11.68
CA PHE A 21 -1.50 -0.19 11.22
C PHE A 21 -0.88 -1.59 11.19
N PRO A 22 -0.90 -2.45 12.21
CA PRO A 22 -0.13 -3.70 12.15
C PRO A 22 -0.59 -4.63 11.02
N GLU A 23 -1.89 -4.84 10.87
CA GLU A 23 -2.43 -5.77 9.88
C GLU A 23 -2.40 -5.16 8.48
N LEU A 24 -2.91 -3.94 8.32
CA LEU A 24 -2.92 -3.29 7.02
C LEU A 24 -1.50 -2.96 6.54
N LYS A 25 -0.60 -2.53 7.42
CA LYS A 25 0.81 -2.32 7.06
C LYS A 25 1.45 -3.62 6.67
N GLN A 26 1.22 -4.74 7.36
CA GLN A 26 1.80 -6.02 6.94
C GLN A 26 1.28 -6.42 5.56
N ILE A 27 -0.01 -6.18 5.30
CA ILE A 27 -0.61 -6.43 4.00
C ILE A 27 0.00 -5.53 2.92
N ILE A 28 0.09 -4.23 3.16
CA ILE A 28 0.66 -3.25 2.22
C ILE A 28 2.16 -3.45 2.05
N LEU A 29 2.90 -3.81 3.10
CA LEU A 29 4.33 -4.13 3.02
C LEU A 29 4.54 -5.44 2.26
N ARG A 30 3.73 -6.47 2.47
CA ARG A 30 3.79 -7.68 1.64
C ARG A 30 3.45 -7.38 0.19
N PHE A 31 2.46 -6.53 -0.04
CA PHE A 31 2.05 -6.09 -1.38
C PHE A 31 3.15 -5.31 -2.11
N VAL A 32 3.68 -4.27 -1.47
CA VAL A 32 4.69 -3.37 -2.06
C VAL A 32 6.05 -4.04 -2.12
N TRP A 33 6.40 -4.80 -1.08
CA TRP A 33 7.78 -5.12 -0.77
C TRP A 33 8.08 -6.62 -0.76
N ASN A 34 7.07 -7.50 -0.73
CA ASN A 34 7.21 -8.96 -0.63
C ASN A 34 8.33 -9.42 0.35
N GLN A 35 8.49 -8.75 1.50
CA GLN A 35 9.50 -9.15 2.49
C GLN A 35 8.88 -9.50 3.84
N THR A 36 9.31 -10.65 4.34
CA THR A 36 9.18 -11.14 5.71
C THR A 36 10.28 -10.65 6.64
N ASP A 37 11.12 -9.66 6.26
CA ASP A 37 12.20 -9.19 7.13
C ASP A 37 12.54 -7.68 6.94
N PRO A 38 12.27 -6.81 7.93
CA PRO A 38 12.70 -5.40 7.94
C PRO A 38 14.23 -5.18 7.89
N GLY A 39 15.03 -6.23 8.11
CA GLY A 39 16.48 -6.20 8.13
C GLY A 39 17.16 -6.45 6.78
N ALA A 40 16.44 -6.91 5.76
CA ALA A 40 16.96 -7.16 4.41
C ALA A 40 16.87 -5.91 3.51
N ALA A 41 17.26 -4.76 4.06
CA ALA A 41 17.53 -3.56 3.28
C ALA A 41 18.83 -3.75 2.50
N GLY A 42 18.81 -4.63 1.49
CA GLY A 42 19.74 -4.49 0.37
C GLY A 42 19.55 -3.09 -0.22
N GLU A 43 20.64 -2.44 -0.66
CA GLU A 43 20.56 -1.15 -1.32
C GLU A 43 19.47 -1.21 -2.40
N HIS A 44 18.48 -0.33 -2.30
CA HIS A 44 17.48 -0.17 -3.35
C HIS A 44 18.19 0.40 -4.58
N VAL A 45 18.51 -0.47 -5.55
CA VAL A 45 19.22 -0.08 -6.78
C VAL A 45 18.30 0.23 -7.94
N ASN A 46 16.99 -0.09 -7.84
CA ASN A 46 16.03 0.07 -8.93
C ASN A 46 15.31 1.42 -8.84
N SER A 47 15.10 2.02 -10.01
CA SER A 47 14.23 3.18 -10.18
C SER A 47 12.75 2.84 -9.95
N GLY A 48 11.90 3.85 -9.77
CA GLY A 48 10.45 3.67 -9.61
C GLY A 48 9.79 2.78 -10.67
N PRO A 49 10.03 3.00 -11.98
CA PRO A 49 9.47 2.16 -13.05
C PRO A 49 9.91 0.69 -12.99
N GLU A 50 11.18 0.44 -12.68
CA GLU A 50 11.71 -0.92 -12.53
C GLU A 50 11.09 -1.62 -11.32
N GLU A 51 10.94 -0.91 -10.20
CA GLU A 51 10.32 -1.44 -8.99
C GLU A 51 8.82 -1.72 -9.21
N ALA A 52 8.11 -0.86 -9.93
CA ALA A 52 6.72 -1.08 -10.30
C ALA A 52 6.57 -2.34 -11.18
N HIS A 53 7.45 -2.57 -12.14
CA HIS A 53 7.38 -3.79 -12.94
C HIS A 53 7.73 -5.05 -12.13
N ALA A 54 8.86 -5.01 -11.41
CA ALA A 54 9.32 -6.13 -10.61
C ALA A 54 8.35 -6.45 -9.45
N GLY A 55 7.72 -5.42 -8.88
CA GLY A 55 6.73 -5.53 -7.82
C GLY A 55 5.53 -6.33 -8.28
N PHE A 56 5.05 -6.05 -9.49
CA PHE A 56 3.87 -6.72 -10.01
C PHE A 56 4.13 -8.21 -10.25
N LYS A 57 5.30 -8.55 -10.80
CA LYS A 57 5.71 -9.94 -10.98
C LYS A 57 5.73 -10.70 -9.65
N ARG A 58 6.34 -10.10 -8.60
CA ARG A 58 6.37 -10.68 -7.24
C ARG A 58 4.96 -10.88 -6.67
N PHE A 59 4.08 -9.90 -6.84
CA PHE A 59 2.68 -10.00 -6.40
C PHE A 59 1.93 -11.14 -7.09
N GLN A 60 2.20 -11.40 -8.38
CA GLN A 60 1.60 -12.53 -9.10
C GLN A 60 2.14 -13.89 -8.63
N GLU A 61 3.43 -13.95 -8.26
CA GLU A 61 4.09 -15.18 -7.80
C GLU A 61 3.66 -15.58 -6.38
N ASP A 62 3.50 -14.61 -5.47
CA ASP A 62 3.08 -14.83 -4.08
C ASP A 62 2.02 -13.80 -3.65
N PRO A 63 0.75 -13.96 -4.09
CA PRO A 63 -0.30 -13.00 -3.77
C PRO A 63 -0.62 -13.04 -2.27
N PRO A 64 -0.54 -11.89 -1.55
CA PRO A 64 -0.94 -11.82 -0.15
C PRO A 64 -2.41 -12.18 0.03
N VAL A 65 -2.70 -12.99 1.06
CA VAL A 65 -4.07 -13.41 1.39
C VAL A 65 -4.95 -12.17 1.64
N GLY A 66 -6.12 -12.16 1.01
CA GLY A 66 -7.09 -11.07 1.17
C GLY A 66 -6.73 -9.81 0.38
N VAL A 67 -5.78 -9.87 -0.57
CA VAL A 67 -5.39 -8.73 -1.41
C VAL A 67 -5.53 -9.08 -2.89
N SER A 68 -6.04 -8.11 -3.64
CA SER A 68 -5.94 -8.09 -5.10
C SER A 68 -5.29 -6.78 -5.53
N GLY A 69 -4.52 -6.80 -6.61
CA GLY A 69 -3.97 -5.58 -7.18
C GLY A 69 -3.47 -5.76 -8.60
N MET A 70 -3.51 -4.67 -9.34
CA MET A 70 -2.99 -4.61 -10.71
C MET A 70 -2.48 -3.22 -11.05
N PRO A 71 -1.45 -3.11 -11.90
CA PRO A 71 -1.10 -1.86 -12.55
C PRO A 71 -2.29 -1.30 -13.32
N SER A 72 -2.39 0.03 -13.35
CA SER A 72 -3.34 0.74 -14.18
C SER A 72 -3.00 0.50 -15.64
N VAL A 73 -4.03 0.33 -16.47
CA VAL A 73 -3.89 0.01 -17.90
C VAL A 73 -3.00 1.03 -18.63
N ASN A 74 -3.07 2.30 -18.21
CA ASN A 74 -2.38 3.40 -18.88
C ASN A 74 -1.12 3.88 -18.15
N ASN A 75 -0.85 3.37 -16.94
CA ASN A 75 0.28 3.83 -16.13
C ASN A 75 0.76 2.74 -15.19
N ILE A 76 1.90 2.11 -15.50
CA ILE A 76 2.49 1.06 -14.66
C ILE A 76 2.94 1.57 -13.29
N MET A 77 3.18 2.88 -13.15
CA MET A 77 3.54 3.55 -11.90
C MET A 77 2.34 3.77 -10.97
N GLN A 78 1.12 3.47 -11.43
CA GLN A 78 -0.09 3.56 -10.63
C GLN A 78 -0.74 2.19 -10.57
N TRP A 79 -1.05 1.69 -9.39
CA TRP A 79 -1.74 0.42 -9.21
C TRP A 79 -3.05 0.62 -8.47
N ASN A 80 -4.05 -0.16 -8.86
CA ASN A 80 -5.30 -0.27 -8.12
C ASN A 80 -5.25 -1.54 -7.29
N ALA A 81 -5.58 -1.44 -6.01
CA ALA A 81 -5.62 -2.58 -5.11
C ALA A 81 -6.92 -2.62 -4.30
N ILE A 82 -7.31 -3.84 -3.93
CA ILE A 82 -8.41 -4.14 -3.03
C ILE A 82 -7.87 -4.96 -1.88
N ILE A 83 -8.18 -4.55 -0.65
CA ILE A 83 -7.85 -5.28 0.56
C ILE A 83 -9.14 -5.66 1.28
N PHE A 84 -9.28 -6.94 1.60
CA PHE A 84 -10.30 -7.44 2.49
C PHE A 84 -9.87 -7.29 3.95
N GLY A 85 -10.79 -6.83 4.77
CA GLY A 85 -10.61 -6.72 6.21
C GLY A 85 -10.17 -8.02 6.85
N PRO A 86 -9.04 -8.06 7.57
CA PRO A 86 -8.58 -9.28 8.21
C PRO A 86 -9.54 -9.72 9.31
N LYS A 87 -9.73 -11.04 9.42
CA LYS A 87 -10.54 -11.66 10.47
C LYS A 87 -9.97 -11.35 11.86
N GLY A 88 -10.85 -11.09 12.82
CA GLY A 88 -10.51 -10.75 14.20
C GLY A 88 -10.11 -9.29 14.41
N THR A 89 -10.27 -8.43 13.40
CA THR A 89 -9.97 -7.00 13.49
C THR A 89 -11.25 -6.16 13.44
N PRO A 90 -11.23 -4.89 13.89
CA PRO A 90 -12.37 -3.97 13.71
C PRO A 90 -12.75 -3.72 12.24
N PHE A 91 -11.96 -4.20 11.30
CA PHE A 91 -12.13 -4.01 9.87
C PHE A 91 -12.60 -5.28 9.17
N GLU A 92 -12.78 -6.39 9.90
CA GLU A 92 -13.37 -7.64 9.38
C GLU A 92 -14.63 -7.34 8.56
N ASP A 93 -14.82 -8.09 7.48
CA ASP A 93 -15.87 -7.89 6.47
C ASP A 93 -15.80 -6.57 5.68
N GLY A 94 -14.87 -5.68 6.00
CA GLY A 94 -14.58 -4.46 5.25
C GLY A 94 -13.90 -4.75 3.89
N THR A 95 -14.14 -3.86 2.92
CA THR A 95 -13.44 -3.88 1.63
C THR A 95 -12.86 -2.49 1.36
N PHE A 96 -11.53 -2.41 1.28
CA PHE A 96 -10.80 -1.17 1.14
C PHE A 96 -10.20 -1.07 -0.26
N LYS A 97 -10.55 0.00 -0.98
CA LYS A 97 -10.00 0.28 -2.31
C LYS A 97 -8.86 1.27 -2.18
N LEU A 98 -7.74 0.94 -2.83
CA LEU A 98 -6.51 1.70 -2.79
C LEU A 98 -6.04 2.06 -4.18
N VAL A 99 -5.36 3.19 -4.27
CA VAL A 99 -4.44 3.53 -5.35
C VAL A 99 -3.03 3.62 -4.78
N ILE A 100 -2.07 2.99 -5.45
CA ILE A 100 -0.65 3.01 -5.06
C ILE A 100 0.12 3.66 -6.19
N GLU A 101 0.89 4.70 -5.86
CA GLU A 101 1.60 5.51 -6.84
C GLU A 101 3.10 5.52 -6.52
N PHE A 102 3.87 4.93 -7.43
CA PHE A 102 5.32 4.96 -7.38
C PHE A 102 5.82 6.34 -7.81
N SER A 103 6.81 6.87 -7.09
CA SER A 103 7.49 8.09 -7.50
C SER A 103 8.56 7.76 -8.55
N GLU A 104 8.76 8.64 -9.53
CA GLU A 104 9.93 8.60 -10.43
C GLU A 104 11.25 8.68 -9.65
N GLU A 105 11.24 9.38 -8.51
CA GLU A 105 12.40 9.53 -7.62
C GLU A 105 12.49 8.41 -6.58
N TYR A 106 11.65 7.37 -6.69
CA TYR A 106 11.78 6.19 -5.84
C TYR A 106 13.16 5.53 -6.07
N PRO A 107 13.86 5.09 -5.01
CA PRO A 107 13.44 4.99 -3.60
C PRO A 107 13.66 6.26 -2.76
N ASN A 108 14.31 7.30 -3.30
CA ASN A 108 14.66 8.52 -2.57
C ASN A 108 13.41 9.28 -2.11
N LYS A 109 12.34 9.24 -2.93
CA LYS A 109 11.01 9.66 -2.52
C LYS A 109 10.10 8.46 -2.23
N PRO A 110 9.30 8.54 -1.16
CA PRO A 110 8.34 7.51 -0.82
C PRO A 110 7.28 7.37 -1.91
N LEU A 111 6.68 6.18 -1.99
CA LEU A 111 5.44 5.99 -2.74
C LEU A 111 4.25 6.58 -1.97
N THR A 112 3.15 6.81 -2.68
CA THR A 112 1.87 7.24 -2.10
C THR A 112 0.88 6.08 -2.10
N VAL A 113 0.11 5.95 -1.02
CA VAL A 113 -1.03 5.03 -0.91
C VAL A 113 -2.28 5.85 -0.62
N GLY A 114 -3.14 6.00 -1.62
CA GLY A 114 -4.41 6.69 -1.50
C GLY A 114 -5.57 5.72 -1.24
N PHE A 115 -6.39 6.00 -0.23
CA PHE A 115 -7.65 5.29 -0.03
C PHE A 115 -8.75 5.91 -0.87
N LEU A 116 -9.37 5.08 -1.71
CA LEU A 116 -10.53 5.45 -2.53
C LEU A 116 -11.84 5.16 -1.78
N SER A 117 -11.86 4.12 -0.95
CA SER A 117 -12.98 3.83 -0.06
C SER A 117 -12.95 4.77 1.14
N LYS A 118 -14.14 5.23 1.58
CA LYS A 118 -14.31 5.83 2.90
C LYS A 118 -13.69 4.93 3.96
N MET A 119 -12.93 5.52 4.85
CA MET A 119 -12.38 4.84 6.01
C MET A 119 -12.97 5.44 7.27
N PHE A 120 -13.37 4.58 8.21
CA PHE A 120 -13.58 5.01 9.59
C PHE A 120 -12.22 5.27 10.22
N HIS A 121 -11.95 6.52 10.55
CA HIS A 121 -10.81 6.91 11.37
C HIS A 121 -11.36 7.27 12.76
N PRO A 122 -10.78 6.80 13.87
CA PRO A 122 -11.29 7.07 15.24
C PRO A 122 -11.48 8.55 15.61
N ASN A 123 -11.01 9.47 14.76
CA ASN A 123 -11.21 10.91 14.92
C ASN A 123 -12.26 11.51 13.99
N ASP A 124 -12.82 10.79 12.99
CA ASP A 124 -13.91 11.19 12.06
C ASP A 124 -13.95 12.65 11.54
N ILE A 125 -12.89 13.45 11.65
CA ILE A 125 -12.82 14.86 11.20
C ILE A 125 -12.62 14.98 9.67
N LEU A 126 -12.90 13.93 8.89
CA LEU A 126 -12.78 13.99 7.42
C LEU A 126 -14.13 13.76 6.74
N GLN A 127 -15.16 14.48 7.15
CA GLN A 127 -16.37 14.69 6.35
C GLN A 127 -16.84 16.15 6.44
N ASN A 128 -16.36 16.97 5.51
CA ASN A 128 -17.16 17.70 4.52
C ASN A 128 -16.25 18.58 3.65
#